data_AF-A0AAD4TC19-F1
#
_entry.id   AF-A0AAD4TC19-F1
#
_cell.length_a   1.000
_cell.length_b   1.000
_cell.length_c   1.000
_cell.angle_alpha   90.00
_cell.angle_beta   90.00
_cell.angle_gamma   90.00
#
_symmetry.space_group_name_H-M   'P 1'
#
loop_
_entity.id
_entity.type
_entity.pdbx_description
1 polymer ?
#
loop_
_entity_poly.entity_id
_entity_poly.type
_entity_poly.pdbx_seq_one_letter_code
_entity_poly.pdbx_strand_id
1 'polypeptide(L)'
;MLKRKNNRKSISLIRAVISYTIFVISIATLLSVNLHIFLYSKVPVFSDPTAYKLPSLNAANQNGDIDKLWKAPQNKDFVPCADPSPEYSRKQPQFLFNTCSRGYLLVHTNGGLNQIRAGICDMVAVARVINATLIVPELDKRSFWQDTSNFSDVFDLNHFISALANDVQIIKKLIKELTTATRAVKHFRSWSGIEYYQDEIARMCEDYQIIRAAKSDSHLDNSNLPPDIQSLRCRTLYGALRFSPRIEAMGKLLVERMRSYGPYIALHLRYEKDMLSFSGCTHGLSLDEADEP
;
A
#
# COMPACT_ATOMS: atom_id res chain seq x y z
N MET A 1 50.68 -49.97 -20.91
CA MET A 1 50.13 -48.94 -20.00
C MET A 1 50.09 -47.50 -20.56
N LEU A 2 50.77 -47.14 -21.65
CA LEU A 2 50.80 -45.74 -22.14
C LEU A 2 49.49 -45.22 -22.81
N LYS A 3 48.71 -46.08 -23.49
CA LYS A 3 47.51 -45.67 -24.24
C LYS A 3 46.37 -45.13 -23.33
N ARG A 4 46.25 -45.64 -22.10
CA ARG A 4 45.23 -45.22 -21.11
C ARG A 4 45.53 -43.85 -20.50
N LYS A 5 46.80 -43.45 -20.37
CA LYS A 5 47.22 -42.17 -19.77
C LYS A 5 46.99 -40.98 -20.73
N ASN A 6 47.19 -41.19 -22.03
CA ASN A 6 46.88 -40.19 -23.06
C ASN A 6 45.37 -39.94 -23.19
N ASN A 7 44.54 -40.99 -23.13
CA ASN A 7 43.08 -40.85 -23.15
C ASN A 7 42.56 -40.04 -21.95
N ARG A 8 43.13 -40.24 -20.75
CA ARG A 8 42.74 -39.48 -19.55
C ARG A 8 43.10 -37.99 -19.63
N LYS A 9 44.28 -37.67 -20.18
CA LYS A 9 44.69 -36.27 -20.44
C LYS A 9 43.80 -35.62 -21.49
N SER A 10 43.49 -36.34 -22.58
CA SER A 10 42.59 -35.86 -23.63
C SER A 10 41.18 -35.59 -23.10
N ILE A 11 40.63 -36.50 -22.28
CA ILE A 11 39.32 -36.32 -21.65
C ILE A 11 39.32 -35.15 -20.66
N SER A 12 40.41 -34.97 -19.90
CA SER A 12 40.56 -33.83 -18.99
C SER A 12 40.62 -32.50 -19.75
N LEU A 13 41.31 -32.47 -20.90
CA LEU A 13 41.39 -31.28 -21.75
C LEU A 13 40.01 -30.94 -22.35
N ILE A 14 39.30 -31.95 -22.85
CA ILE A 14 37.95 -31.79 -23.41
C ILE A 14 36.99 -31.26 -22.33
N ARG A 15 37.03 -31.80 -21.11
CA ARG A 15 36.22 -31.30 -20.00
C ARG A 15 36.53 -29.85 -19.64
N ALA A 16 37.82 -29.48 -19.61
CA ALA A 16 38.22 -28.10 -19.33
C ALA A 16 37.71 -27.13 -20.42
N VAL A 17 37.80 -27.53 -21.70
CA VAL A 17 37.29 -26.75 -22.84
C VAL A 17 35.76 -26.60 -22.77
N ILE A 18 35.03 -27.67 -22.45
CA ILE A 18 33.57 -27.66 -22.30
C ILE A 18 33.16 -26.75 -21.12
N SER A 19 33.80 -26.88 -19.96
CA SER A 19 33.52 -26.02 -18.81
C SER A 19 33.79 -24.55 -19.10
N TYR A 20 34.88 -24.24 -19.81
CA TYR A 20 35.20 -22.88 -20.22
C TYR A 20 34.18 -22.32 -21.21
N THR A 21 33.75 -23.11 -22.21
CA THR A 21 32.72 -22.68 -23.16
C THR A 21 31.37 -22.45 -22.49
N ILE A 22 30.95 -23.31 -21.57
CA ILE A 22 29.72 -23.10 -20.79
C ILE A 22 29.82 -21.81 -19.98
N PHE A 23 30.95 -21.56 -19.30
CA PHE A 23 31.17 -20.34 -18.52
C PHE A 23 31.10 -19.07 -19.38
N VAL A 24 31.73 -19.07 -20.55
CA VAL A 24 31.69 -17.94 -21.50
C VAL A 24 30.26 -17.71 -22.01
N ILE A 25 29.53 -18.77 -22.35
CA ILE A 25 28.13 -18.66 -22.78
C ILE A 25 27.26 -18.11 -21.65
N SER A 26 27.42 -18.59 -20.41
CA SER A 26 26.67 -18.08 -19.26
C SER A 26 26.94 -16.60 -19.00
N ILE A 27 28.20 -16.15 -19.10
CA ILE A 27 28.55 -14.74 -18.96
C ILE A 27 27.95 -13.92 -20.11
N ALA A 28 28.04 -14.41 -21.35
CA ALA A 28 27.46 -13.71 -22.51
C ALA A 28 25.94 -13.58 -22.39
N THR A 29 25.24 -14.62 -21.91
CA THR A 29 23.80 -14.55 -21.65
C THR A 29 23.46 -13.64 -20.48
N LEU A 30 24.28 -13.63 -19.41
CA LEU A 30 24.06 -12.74 -18.27
C LEU A 30 24.26 -11.28 -18.68
N LEU A 31 25.27 -11.00 -19.50
CA LEU A 31 25.54 -9.68 -20.06
C LEU A 31 24.49 -9.27 -21.09
N SER A 32 24.00 -10.16 -21.95
CA SER A 32 22.96 -9.85 -22.94
C SER A 32 21.61 -9.59 -22.29
N VAL A 33 21.27 -10.34 -21.23
CA VAL A 33 20.05 -10.12 -20.45
C VAL A 33 20.15 -8.83 -19.63
N ASN A 34 21.30 -8.53 -19.02
CA ASN A 34 21.49 -7.23 -18.36
C ASN A 34 21.52 -6.06 -19.36
N LEU A 35 22.07 -6.25 -20.56
CA LEU A 35 22.02 -5.23 -21.61
C LEU A 35 20.58 -5.00 -22.08
N HIS A 36 19.76 -6.05 -22.26
CA HIS A 36 18.37 -5.87 -22.68
C HIS A 36 17.43 -5.36 -21.57
N ILE A 37 17.72 -5.65 -20.30
CA ILE A 37 16.94 -5.11 -19.17
C ILE A 37 17.26 -3.62 -18.92
N PHE A 38 18.46 -3.15 -19.32
CA PHE A 38 18.88 -1.75 -19.18
C PHE A 38 19.14 -1.00 -20.50
N LEU A 39 18.83 -1.60 -21.66
CA LEU A 39 18.84 -0.90 -22.95
C LEU A 39 17.65 0.04 -22.95
N TYR A 40 17.92 1.24 -22.47
CA TYR A 40 17.28 2.50 -22.82
C TYR A 40 15.87 2.31 -23.39
N SER A 41 14.86 2.57 -22.57
CA SER A 41 13.67 3.24 -23.11
C SER A 41 14.19 4.44 -23.90
N LYS A 42 14.28 4.31 -25.23
CA LYS A 42 14.41 5.46 -26.11
C LYS A 42 13.14 6.24 -25.89
N VAL A 43 13.22 7.23 -25.00
CA VAL A 43 12.29 8.35 -25.01
C VAL A 43 12.23 8.79 -26.48
N PRO A 44 11.04 8.89 -27.09
CA PRO A 44 10.93 9.38 -28.45
C PRO A 44 11.77 10.64 -28.57
N VAL A 45 12.68 10.65 -29.55
CA VAL A 45 13.41 11.88 -29.87
C VAL A 45 12.34 12.83 -30.40
N PHE A 46 11.82 13.68 -29.52
CA PHE A 46 10.91 14.74 -29.91
C PHE A 46 11.64 15.57 -30.97
N SER A 47 11.04 15.66 -32.16
CA SER A 47 11.65 16.19 -33.39
C SER A 47 12.00 17.67 -33.34
N ASP A 48 11.90 18.32 -32.17
CA ASP A 48 12.31 19.69 -31.94
C ASP A 48 12.70 19.90 -30.46
N PRO A 49 14.00 19.98 -30.12
CA PRO A 49 14.47 20.33 -28.78
C PRO A 49 14.14 21.79 -28.39
N THR A 50 13.67 22.61 -29.34
CA THR A 50 13.29 24.01 -29.10
C THR A 50 11.79 24.23 -28.90
N ALA A 51 10.93 23.29 -29.33
CA ALA A 51 9.47 23.39 -29.17
C ALA A 51 9.01 23.40 -27.69
N TYR A 52 9.80 22.81 -26.79
CA TYR A 52 9.54 22.78 -25.35
C TYR A 52 10.79 23.16 -24.55
N LYS A 53 11.39 24.32 -24.86
CA LYS A 53 12.27 24.94 -23.88
C LYS A 53 11.44 25.31 -22.65
N LEU A 54 11.52 24.49 -21.60
CA LEU A 54 11.22 24.95 -20.24
C LEU A 54 11.95 26.29 -20.06
N PRO A 55 11.26 27.36 -19.60
CA PRO A 55 11.88 28.65 -19.42
C PRO A 55 13.18 28.49 -18.65
N SER A 56 14.32 28.89 -19.24
CA SER A 56 15.58 28.87 -18.51
C SER A 56 15.43 29.78 -17.29
N LEU A 57 15.78 29.30 -16.09
CA LEU A 57 15.69 30.07 -14.83
C LEU A 57 16.29 31.47 -14.95
N ASN A 58 17.27 31.66 -15.85
CA ASN A 58 17.92 32.94 -16.09
C ASN A 58 17.00 34.03 -16.65
N ALA A 59 15.84 33.69 -17.21
CA ALA A 59 14.83 34.66 -17.68
C ALA A 59 13.87 35.13 -16.58
N ALA A 60 13.86 34.45 -15.42
CA ALA A 60 12.93 34.73 -14.32
C ALA A 60 13.57 35.47 -13.14
N ASN A 61 14.86 35.85 -13.25
CA ASN A 61 15.60 36.66 -12.27
C ASN A 61 15.11 38.12 -12.15
N GLN A 62 13.92 38.46 -12.66
CA GLN A 62 13.33 39.80 -12.49
C GLN A 62 12.08 39.86 -11.62
N ASN A 63 11.52 38.75 -11.14
CA ASN A 63 10.35 38.82 -10.26
C ASN A 63 10.56 37.99 -9.00
N GLY A 64 10.39 38.61 -7.82
CA GLY A 64 10.34 37.97 -6.50
C GLY A 64 9.12 37.04 -6.31
N ASP A 65 8.70 36.37 -7.37
CA ASP A 65 7.52 35.52 -7.49
C ASP A 65 7.90 34.02 -7.49
N ILE A 66 9.10 33.65 -7.96
CA ILE A 66 9.60 32.27 -7.83
C ILE A 66 9.83 31.90 -6.37
N ASP A 67 10.32 32.82 -5.55
CA ASP A 67 10.49 32.57 -4.12
C ASP A 67 9.15 32.38 -3.39
N LYS A 68 8.04 32.85 -3.97
CA LYS A 68 6.69 32.59 -3.45
C LYS A 68 6.19 31.20 -3.84
N LEU A 69 6.57 30.68 -5.00
CA LEU A 69 6.20 29.33 -5.47
C LEU A 69 6.59 28.25 -4.45
N TRP A 70 7.76 28.40 -3.83
CA TRP A 70 8.31 27.43 -2.89
C TRP A 70 7.85 27.64 -1.43
N LYS A 71 7.06 28.68 -1.15
CA LYS A 71 6.47 28.89 0.18
C LYS A 71 5.27 27.97 0.38
N ALA A 72 5.03 27.56 1.62
CA ALA A 72 3.86 26.78 1.96
C ALA A 72 2.58 27.57 1.58
N PRO A 73 1.58 26.91 0.96
CA PRO A 73 0.32 27.56 0.65
C PRO A 73 -0.40 27.96 1.94
N GLN A 74 -1.25 28.99 1.87
CA GLN A 74 -2.09 29.36 3.00
C GLN A 74 -2.99 28.18 3.39
N ASN A 75 -2.98 27.85 4.68
CA ASN A 75 -3.92 26.89 5.24
C ASN A 75 -5.32 27.53 5.21
N LYS A 76 -6.24 27.00 4.39
CA LYS A 76 -7.61 27.52 4.23
C LYS A 76 -8.51 27.11 5.40
N ASP A 77 -8.08 27.42 6.62
CA ASP A 77 -8.72 27.02 7.88
C ASP A 77 -8.90 25.50 8.04
N PHE A 78 -8.16 24.69 7.27
CA PHE A 78 -8.19 23.24 7.45
C PHE A 78 -7.56 22.87 8.78
N VAL A 79 -8.27 22.06 9.54
CA VAL A 79 -7.81 21.51 10.81
C VAL A 79 -7.49 20.02 10.66
N PRO A 80 -6.51 19.50 11.42
CA PRO A 80 -6.27 18.06 11.47
C PRO A 80 -7.53 17.30 11.88
N CYS A 81 -7.83 16.19 11.21
CA CYS A 81 -8.96 15.32 11.54
C CYS A 81 -8.58 14.15 12.46
N ALA A 82 -7.33 14.07 12.94
CA ALA A 82 -6.83 12.88 13.62
C ALA A 82 -6.91 12.96 15.16
N ASP A 83 -7.21 14.11 15.73
CA ASP A 83 -7.18 14.28 17.19
C ASP A 83 -8.51 13.82 17.81
N PRO A 84 -8.49 12.99 18.86
CA PRO A 84 -9.71 12.58 19.55
C PRO A 84 -10.26 13.71 20.41
N SER A 85 -11.58 13.69 20.63
CA SER A 85 -12.19 14.57 21.63
C SER A 85 -11.66 14.25 23.04
N PRO A 86 -11.67 15.23 23.96
CA PRO A 86 -11.35 14.97 25.37
C PRO A 86 -12.26 13.93 26.01
N GLU A 87 -13.52 13.84 25.59
CA GLU A 87 -14.46 12.83 26.07
C GLU A 87 -14.08 11.43 25.60
N TYR A 88 -13.72 11.28 24.32
CA TYR A 88 -13.24 10.02 23.77
C TYR A 88 -11.97 9.55 24.47
N SER A 89 -11.02 10.46 24.68
CA SER A 89 -9.75 10.15 25.35
C SER A 89 -9.95 9.73 26.82
N ARG A 90 -10.95 10.32 27.50
CA ARG A 90 -11.29 9.98 28.89
C ARG A 90 -12.04 8.65 28.98
N LYS A 91 -12.83 8.32 27.96
CA LYS A 91 -13.39 6.98 27.76
C LYS A 91 -12.26 6.06 27.31
N GLN A 92 -11.31 5.79 28.20
CA GLN A 92 -10.38 4.68 28.01
C GLN A 92 -11.22 3.46 27.62
N PRO A 93 -10.83 2.73 26.56
CA PRO A 93 -11.42 1.45 26.31
C PRO A 93 -11.31 0.66 27.63
N GLN A 94 -12.43 0.23 28.22
CA GLN A 94 -12.45 -0.61 29.44
C GLN A 94 -11.76 -1.99 29.25
N PHE A 95 -11.03 -2.15 28.14
CA PHE A 95 -10.27 -3.32 27.75
C PHE A 95 -8.98 -3.49 28.55
N LEU A 96 -8.49 -2.42 29.20
CA LEU A 96 -7.24 -2.49 30.00
C LEU A 96 -7.43 -3.16 31.36
N PHE A 97 -8.66 -3.26 31.88
CA PHE A 97 -8.96 -3.94 33.12
C PHE A 97 -10.36 -4.59 33.05
N ASN A 98 -10.41 -5.91 32.83
CA ASN A 98 -11.57 -6.79 33.07
C ASN A 98 -12.80 -6.75 32.13
N THR A 99 -12.74 -6.24 30.89
CA THR A 99 -13.84 -6.48 29.92
C THR A 99 -13.38 -7.31 28.71
N CYS A 100 -14.09 -8.42 28.45
CA CYS A 100 -13.91 -9.25 27.28
C CYS A 100 -14.40 -8.52 26.02
N SER A 101 -13.63 -8.53 24.94
CA SER A 101 -14.13 -8.14 23.61
C SER A 101 -15.32 -9.03 23.23
N ARG A 102 -16.30 -8.49 22.50
CA ARG A 102 -17.47 -9.27 22.03
C ARG A 102 -17.09 -10.42 21.09
N GLY A 103 -15.90 -10.39 20.52
CA GLY A 103 -15.38 -11.41 19.61
C GLY A 103 -14.15 -10.90 18.86
N TYR A 104 -13.78 -11.60 17.80
CA TYR A 104 -12.64 -11.27 16.95
C TYR A 104 -13.10 -10.90 15.55
N LEU A 105 -12.58 -9.78 15.03
CA LEU A 105 -12.78 -9.36 13.65
C LEU A 105 -11.54 -9.74 12.82
N LEU A 106 -11.71 -10.67 11.89
CA LEU A 106 -10.72 -11.02 10.88
C LEU A 106 -11.04 -10.29 9.58
N VAL A 107 -10.05 -9.61 8.99
CA VAL A 107 -10.26 -8.78 7.79
C VAL A 107 -9.40 -9.28 6.66
N HIS A 108 -10.04 -9.58 5.53
CA HIS A 108 -9.35 -9.74 4.25
C HIS A 108 -9.52 -8.45 3.46
N THR A 109 -8.40 -7.80 3.16
CA THR A 109 -8.43 -6.58 2.36
C THR A 109 -8.53 -6.91 0.87
N ASN A 110 -8.89 -5.92 0.06
CA ASN A 110 -8.97 -6.03 -1.40
C ASN A 110 -8.81 -4.68 -2.08
N GLY A 111 -8.51 -4.70 -3.38
CA GLY A 111 -8.36 -3.51 -4.22
C GLY A 111 -6.92 -2.97 -4.30
N GLY A 112 -6.79 -1.77 -4.85
CA GLY A 112 -5.52 -1.03 -4.92
C GLY A 112 -4.98 -0.64 -3.53
N LEU A 113 -3.69 -0.36 -3.37
CA LEU A 113 -3.07 -0.01 -2.09
C LEU A 113 -3.81 1.13 -1.34
N ASN A 114 -4.26 2.17 -2.05
CA ASN A 114 -5.02 3.26 -1.44
C ASN A 114 -6.42 2.82 -0.99
N GLN A 115 -7.06 1.90 -1.72
CA GLN A 115 -8.35 1.31 -1.32
C GLN A 115 -8.16 0.39 -0.10
N ILE A 116 -7.11 -0.42 -0.08
CA ILE A 116 -6.71 -1.24 1.06
C ILE A 116 -6.51 -0.37 2.30
N ARG A 117 -5.79 0.76 2.19
CA ARG A 117 -5.60 1.69 3.31
C ARG A 117 -6.94 2.21 3.84
N ALA A 118 -7.83 2.67 2.96
CA ALA A 118 -9.16 3.14 3.34
C ALA A 118 -9.98 2.03 4.02
N GLY A 119 -9.98 0.82 3.45
CA GLY A 119 -10.69 -0.33 4.01
C GLY A 119 -10.16 -0.74 5.39
N ILE A 120 -8.84 -0.68 5.62
CA ILE A 120 -8.26 -0.93 6.95
C ILE A 120 -8.76 0.12 7.96
N CYS A 121 -8.81 1.40 7.56
CA CYS A 121 -9.35 2.46 8.42
C CYS A 121 -10.82 2.22 8.79
N ASP A 122 -11.64 1.80 7.83
CA ASP A 122 -13.03 1.46 8.07
C ASP A 122 -13.15 0.26 9.02
N MET A 123 -12.32 -0.77 8.86
CA MET A 123 -12.37 -1.95 9.73
C MET A 123 -11.85 -1.69 11.15
N VAL A 124 -10.89 -0.77 11.33
CA VAL A 124 -10.50 -0.29 12.67
C VAL A 124 -11.67 0.45 13.33
N ALA A 125 -12.37 1.32 12.58
CA ALA A 125 -13.56 1.98 13.08
C ALA A 125 -14.69 0.99 13.42
N VAL A 126 -14.96 0.01 12.55
CA VAL A 126 -15.95 -1.04 12.81
C VAL A 126 -15.60 -1.84 14.06
N ALA A 127 -14.33 -2.26 14.22
CA ALA A 127 -13.88 -2.97 15.43
C ALA A 127 -14.13 -2.16 16.71
N ARG A 128 -13.90 -0.83 16.67
CA ARG A 128 -14.23 0.08 17.78
C ARG A 128 -15.72 0.11 18.08
N VAL A 129 -16.54 0.25 17.03
CA VAL A 129 -18.01 0.37 17.13
C VAL A 129 -18.63 -0.88 17.75
N ILE A 130 -18.19 -2.07 17.34
CA ILE A 130 -18.75 -3.34 17.82
C ILE A 130 -18.03 -3.91 19.05
N ASN A 131 -17.01 -3.22 19.57
CA ASN A 131 -16.21 -3.66 20.72
C ASN A 131 -15.50 -5.01 20.49
N ALA A 132 -14.98 -5.23 19.28
CA ALA A 132 -14.28 -6.45 18.89
C ALA A 132 -12.75 -6.28 18.94
N THR A 133 -12.05 -7.40 19.17
CA THR A 133 -10.60 -7.47 18.98
C THR A 133 -10.30 -7.58 17.49
N LEU A 134 -9.55 -6.65 16.93
CA LEU A 134 -9.13 -6.70 15.54
C LEU A 134 -7.91 -7.62 15.40
N ILE A 135 -7.99 -8.59 14.49
CA ILE A 135 -6.82 -9.33 14.04
C ILE A 135 -6.18 -8.53 12.92
N VAL A 136 -4.86 -8.40 12.93
CA VAL A 136 -4.09 -7.70 11.87
C VAL A 136 -4.63 -8.08 10.48
N PRO A 137 -5.02 -7.10 9.65
CA PRO A 137 -5.63 -7.38 8.35
C PRO A 137 -4.72 -8.17 7.42
N GLU A 138 -5.33 -9.12 6.69
CA GLU A 138 -4.65 -9.87 5.64
C GLU A 138 -4.67 -9.07 4.33
N LEU A 139 -3.48 -8.80 3.78
CA LEU A 139 -3.34 -8.11 2.50
C LEU A 139 -3.77 -9.01 1.35
N ASP A 140 -4.49 -8.44 0.39
CA ASP A 140 -4.82 -9.12 -0.86
C ASP A 140 -3.55 -9.43 -1.65
N LYS A 141 -3.45 -10.66 -2.16
CA LYS A 141 -2.31 -11.16 -2.94
C LYS A 141 -2.70 -11.60 -4.35
N ARG A 142 -3.98 -11.45 -4.72
CA ARG A 142 -4.55 -12.11 -5.90
C ARG A 142 -5.33 -11.19 -6.81
N SER A 143 -6.07 -10.21 -6.29
CA SER A 143 -7.04 -9.48 -7.13
C SER A 143 -6.39 -8.42 -8.02
N PHE A 144 -5.54 -7.57 -7.44
CA PHE A 144 -4.94 -6.42 -8.16
C PHE A 144 -3.41 -6.42 -8.13
N TRP A 145 -2.82 -6.89 -7.02
CA TRP A 145 -1.38 -6.95 -6.82
C TRP A 145 -0.92 -8.40 -6.92
N GLN A 146 0.00 -8.70 -7.85
CA GLN A 146 0.74 -9.98 -7.85
C GLN A 146 1.89 -9.91 -6.84
N ASP A 147 1.57 -9.49 -5.62
CA ASP A 147 2.54 -9.27 -4.55
C ASP A 147 2.21 -10.21 -3.38
N THR A 148 3.22 -10.91 -2.86
CA THR A 148 3.06 -11.90 -1.79
C THR A 148 3.26 -11.32 -0.39
N SER A 149 3.54 -10.02 -0.28
CA SER A 149 3.80 -9.29 0.95
C SER A 149 2.66 -9.47 1.94
N ASN A 150 3.04 -9.57 3.20
CA ASN A 150 2.13 -9.51 4.33
C ASN A 150 2.03 -8.08 4.85
N PHE A 151 1.13 -7.86 5.80
CA PHE A 151 0.94 -6.55 6.43
C PHE A 151 2.26 -5.93 6.92
N SER A 152 3.12 -6.71 7.59
CA SER A 152 4.39 -6.23 8.14
C SER A 152 5.47 -5.91 7.11
N ASP A 153 5.33 -6.42 5.89
CA ASP A 153 6.27 -6.15 4.80
C ASP A 153 6.01 -4.74 4.23
N VAL A 154 4.73 -4.33 4.19
CA VAL A 154 4.27 -3.05 3.66
C VAL A 154 4.16 -1.97 4.74
N PHE A 155 3.62 -2.30 5.92
CA PHE A 155 3.34 -1.38 7.01
C PHE A 155 4.13 -1.72 8.27
N ASP A 156 4.45 -0.72 9.09
CA ASP A 156 5.05 -0.95 10.41
C ASP A 156 4.00 -1.54 11.36
N LEU A 157 4.03 -2.87 11.50
CA LEU A 157 3.08 -3.61 12.31
C LEU A 157 3.11 -3.23 13.80
N ASN A 158 4.29 -2.99 14.35
CA ASN A 158 4.40 -2.69 15.78
C ASN A 158 3.89 -1.28 16.06
N HIS A 159 4.25 -0.32 15.20
CA HIS A 159 3.72 1.04 15.28
C HIS A 159 2.19 1.05 15.12
N PHE A 160 1.65 0.30 14.16
CA PHE A 160 0.21 0.19 13.94
C PHE A 160 -0.54 -0.25 15.21
N ILE A 161 -0.06 -1.31 15.88
CA ILE A 161 -0.64 -1.79 17.14
C ILE A 161 -0.50 -0.74 18.26
N SER A 162 0.69 -0.17 18.45
CA SER A 162 0.91 0.78 19.54
C SER A 162 0.16 2.10 19.35
N ALA A 163 0.06 2.59 18.12
CA ALA A 163 -0.60 3.86 17.79
C ALA A 163 -2.12 3.80 18.01
N LEU A 164 -2.71 2.60 17.95
CA LEU A 164 -4.15 2.36 18.13
C LEU A 164 -4.48 1.68 19.46
N ALA A 165 -3.50 1.49 20.36
CA ALA A 165 -3.69 0.74 21.60
C ALA A 165 -4.76 1.34 22.54
N ASN A 166 -4.97 2.66 22.45
CA ASN A 166 -6.01 3.38 23.20
C ASN A 166 -7.35 3.46 22.45
N ASP A 167 -7.41 2.94 21.22
CA ASP A 167 -8.61 2.96 20.38
C ASP A 167 -9.21 1.55 20.29
N VAL A 168 -8.44 0.56 19.84
CA VAL A 168 -8.91 -0.80 19.54
C VAL A 168 -7.85 -1.82 19.98
N GLN A 169 -8.29 -2.95 20.56
CA GLN A 169 -7.40 -4.06 20.84
C GLN A 169 -7.03 -4.77 19.53
N ILE A 170 -5.73 -4.80 19.20
CA ILE A 170 -5.22 -5.43 17.97
C ILE A 170 -4.28 -6.57 18.34
N ILE A 171 -4.51 -7.76 17.75
CA ILE A 171 -3.63 -8.92 17.90
C ILE A 171 -3.02 -9.35 16.57
N LYS A 172 -1.78 -9.84 16.60
CA LYS A 172 -1.01 -10.18 15.39
C LYS A 172 -1.58 -11.38 14.63
N LYS A 173 -2.08 -12.38 15.35
CA LYS A 173 -2.64 -13.61 14.81
C LYS A 173 -3.70 -14.13 15.77
N LEU A 174 -4.61 -14.94 15.25
CA LEU A 174 -5.59 -15.63 16.07
C LEU A 174 -4.88 -16.54 17.09
N ILE A 175 -5.33 -16.49 18.34
CA ILE A 175 -4.79 -17.30 19.44
C ILE A 175 -5.13 -18.78 19.18
N LYS A 176 -4.22 -19.70 19.51
CA LYS A 176 -4.32 -21.12 19.12
C LYS A 176 -5.58 -21.80 19.68
N GLU A 177 -6.02 -21.39 20.86
CA GLU A 177 -7.23 -21.91 21.53
C GLU A 177 -8.51 -21.59 20.76
N LEU A 178 -8.48 -20.61 19.85
CA LEU A 178 -9.63 -20.20 19.03
C LEU A 178 -9.63 -20.85 17.64
N THR A 179 -8.77 -21.84 17.41
CA THR A 179 -8.76 -22.58 16.14
C THR A 179 -10.09 -23.27 15.87
N THR A 180 -10.74 -23.81 16.92
CA THR A 180 -12.06 -24.48 16.88
C THR A 180 -13.25 -23.55 17.13
N ALA A 181 -13.01 -22.23 17.28
CA ALA A 181 -14.06 -21.26 17.55
C ALA A 181 -15.09 -21.17 16.41
N THR A 182 -16.34 -20.81 16.75
CA THR A 182 -17.40 -20.57 15.76
C THR A 182 -17.06 -19.38 14.87
N ARG A 183 -17.23 -19.54 13.55
CA ARG A 183 -16.84 -18.56 12.54
C ARG A 183 -18.00 -18.23 11.63
N ALA A 184 -18.20 -16.95 11.36
CA ALA A 184 -19.05 -16.47 10.29
C ALA A 184 -18.19 -15.73 9.25
N VAL A 185 -18.41 -16.02 7.97
CA VAL A 185 -17.88 -15.20 6.87
C VAL A 185 -18.98 -14.25 6.43
N LYS A 186 -18.70 -12.95 6.42
CA LYS A 186 -19.68 -11.92 6.08
C LYS A 186 -19.12 -11.01 4.99
N HIS A 187 -19.93 -10.82 3.96
CA HIS A 187 -19.81 -9.66 3.07
C HIS A 187 -20.63 -8.54 3.70
N PHE A 188 -19.95 -7.50 4.19
CA PHE A 188 -20.65 -6.36 4.76
C PHE A 188 -21.41 -5.61 3.65
N ARG A 189 -22.52 -4.97 4.02
CA ARG A 189 -23.27 -4.13 3.08
C ARG A 189 -22.47 -2.85 2.87
N SER A 190 -22.14 -2.54 1.61
CA SER A 190 -21.39 -1.32 1.28
C SER A 190 -22.22 -0.07 1.57
N TRP A 191 -21.55 1.01 1.98
CA TRP A 191 -22.18 2.28 2.39
C TRP A 191 -23.19 2.14 3.53
N SER A 192 -22.93 1.20 4.43
CA SER A 192 -23.76 1.05 5.63
C SER A 192 -23.38 2.08 6.69
N GLY A 193 -24.40 2.63 7.34
CA GLY A 193 -24.26 3.45 8.54
C GLY A 193 -23.80 2.64 9.76
N ILE A 194 -23.57 3.34 10.88
CA ILE A 194 -23.08 2.75 12.12
C ILE A 194 -24.07 1.75 12.72
N GLU A 195 -25.37 1.98 12.51
CA GLU A 195 -26.47 1.17 13.04
C GLU A 195 -26.43 -0.26 12.51
N TYR A 196 -26.08 -0.45 11.23
CA TYR A 196 -25.88 -1.78 10.65
C TYR A 196 -24.84 -2.60 11.43
N TYR A 197 -23.72 -1.97 11.80
CA TYR A 197 -22.65 -2.64 12.53
C TYR A 197 -23.03 -2.88 13.99
N GLN A 198 -23.67 -1.91 14.64
CA GLN A 198 -24.12 -2.03 16.03
C GLN A 198 -25.23 -3.06 16.18
N ASP A 199 -26.20 -3.06 15.28
CA ASP A 199 -27.39 -3.88 15.41
C ASP A 199 -27.22 -5.23 14.74
N GLU A 200 -26.69 -5.33 13.53
CA GLU A 200 -26.57 -6.63 12.85
C GLU A 200 -25.26 -7.32 13.22
N ILE A 201 -24.12 -6.65 13.04
CA ILE A 201 -22.81 -7.29 13.18
C ILE A 201 -22.44 -7.54 14.64
N ALA A 202 -22.76 -6.63 15.56
CA ALA A 202 -22.47 -6.84 16.98
C ALA A 202 -23.34 -7.97 17.56
N ARG A 203 -24.61 -8.12 17.15
CA ARG A 203 -25.44 -9.29 17.53
C ARG A 203 -24.84 -10.60 17.01
N MET A 204 -24.30 -10.61 15.79
CA MET A 204 -23.59 -11.81 15.29
C MET A 204 -22.38 -12.20 16.15
N CYS A 205 -21.76 -11.27 16.89
CA CYS A 205 -20.67 -11.59 17.80
C CYS A 205 -21.12 -12.42 19.01
N GLU A 206 -22.41 -12.45 19.31
CA GLU A 206 -22.99 -13.28 20.39
C GLU A 206 -23.03 -14.77 19.98
N ASP A 207 -23.29 -15.05 18.69
CA ASP A 207 -23.35 -16.40 18.13
C ASP A 207 -21.99 -16.90 17.61
N TYR A 208 -21.16 -15.98 17.12
CA TYR A 208 -19.89 -16.27 16.47
C TYR A 208 -18.75 -15.57 17.19
N GLN A 209 -17.81 -16.37 17.72
CA GLN A 209 -16.61 -15.84 18.36
C GLN A 209 -15.70 -15.11 17.36
N ILE A 210 -15.76 -15.48 16.07
CA ILE A 210 -14.94 -14.88 15.01
C ILE A 210 -15.84 -14.48 13.83
N ILE A 211 -15.85 -13.19 13.51
CA ILE A 211 -16.44 -12.67 12.27
C ILE A 211 -15.33 -12.37 11.29
N ARG A 212 -15.38 -13.00 10.11
CA ARG A 212 -14.48 -12.74 9.00
C ARG A 212 -15.16 -11.82 7.99
N ALA A 213 -14.70 -10.58 7.92
CA ALA A 213 -15.02 -9.68 6.81
C ALA A 213 -14.33 -10.23 5.55
N ALA A 214 -15.13 -10.71 4.60
CA ALA A 214 -14.64 -11.33 3.38
C ALA A 214 -13.88 -10.36 2.48
N LYS A 215 -14.21 -9.07 2.56
CA LYS A 215 -13.62 -7.95 1.85
C LYS A 215 -13.62 -6.70 2.74
N SER A 216 -12.69 -5.79 2.52
CA SER A 216 -12.58 -4.51 3.24
C SER A 216 -13.14 -3.32 2.45
N ASP A 217 -13.63 -3.54 1.22
CA ASP A 217 -14.21 -2.53 0.34
C ASP A 217 -15.67 -2.15 0.68
N SER A 218 -16.23 -2.77 1.72
CA SER A 218 -17.55 -2.43 2.23
C SER A 218 -17.44 -1.13 3.01
N HIS A 219 -17.52 -0.01 2.28
CA HIS A 219 -17.31 1.33 2.81
C HIS A 219 -18.25 1.64 3.97
N LEU A 220 -17.68 2.16 5.06
CA LEU A 220 -18.46 2.75 6.15
C LEU A 220 -19.00 4.11 5.69
N ASP A 221 -20.30 4.34 5.80
CA ASP A 221 -20.91 5.60 5.40
C ASP A 221 -20.35 6.79 6.21
N ASN A 222 -20.13 7.90 5.50
CA ASN A 222 -19.58 9.14 6.06
C ASN A 222 -20.67 10.11 6.53
N SER A 223 -21.93 9.90 6.15
CA SER A 223 -22.98 10.92 6.26
C SER A 223 -23.37 11.22 7.70
N ASN A 224 -23.42 10.20 8.57
CA ASN A 224 -23.85 10.30 9.97
C ASN A 224 -22.86 9.67 10.95
N LEU A 225 -21.57 9.68 10.61
CA LEU A 225 -20.55 9.05 11.46
C LEU A 225 -20.19 9.95 12.65
N PRO A 226 -20.16 9.43 13.89
CA PRO A 226 -19.76 10.23 15.05
C PRO A 226 -18.36 10.85 14.85
N PRO A 227 -18.13 12.11 15.26
CA PRO A 227 -16.88 12.82 14.98
C PRO A 227 -15.62 12.08 15.44
N ASP A 228 -15.68 11.40 16.59
CA ASP A 228 -14.56 10.63 17.11
C ASP A 228 -14.27 9.34 16.31
N ILE A 229 -15.29 8.74 15.69
CA ILE A 229 -15.10 7.58 14.82
C ILE A 229 -14.50 8.03 13.48
N GLN A 230 -14.94 9.17 12.95
CA GLN A 230 -14.28 9.79 11.81
C GLN A 230 -12.82 10.16 12.14
N SER A 231 -12.57 10.66 13.34
CA SER A 231 -11.23 11.02 13.80
C SER A 231 -10.33 9.80 13.96
N LEU A 232 -10.88 8.67 14.42
CA LEU A 232 -10.20 7.38 14.47
C LEU A 232 -9.80 6.90 13.06
N ARG A 233 -10.67 7.05 12.05
CA ARG A 233 -10.31 6.70 10.66
C ARG A 233 -9.15 7.55 10.15
N CYS A 234 -9.18 8.86 10.42
CA CYS A 234 -8.08 9.76 10.10
C CYS A 234 -6.78 9.39 10.83
N ARG A 235 -6.83 9.16 12.14
CA ARG A 235 -5.69 8.75 12.95
C ARG A 235 -5.12 7.42 12.49
N THR A 236 -5.97 6.48 12.09
CA THR A 236 -5.54 5.23 11.46
C THR A 236 -4.82 5.49 10.15
N LEU A 237 -5.42 6.29 9.25
CA LEU A 237 -4.90 6.51 7.90
C LEU A 237 -3.57 7.26 7.87
N TYR A 238 -3.48 8.34 8.64
CA TYR A 238 -2.36 9.28 8.61
C TYR A 238 -1.34 9.04 9.72
N GLY A 239 -1.79 8.47 10.85
CA GLY A 239 -0.96 8.22 12.02
C GLY A 239 -0.47 6.77 12.12
N ALA A 240 -1.39 5.80 12.11
CA ALA A 240 -1.07 4.40 12.40
C ALA A 240 -0.57 3.60 11.18
N LEU A 241 -1.10 3.85 9.98
CA LEU A 241 -0.68 3.19 8.73
C LEU A 241 0.58 3.81 8.14
N ARG A 242 1.68 3.72 8.89
CA ARG A 242 3.02 4.04 8.39
C ARG A 242 3.57 2.87 7.58
N PHE A 243 4.28 3.19 6.50
CA PHE A 243 5.01 2.18 5.75
C PHE A 243 6.08 1.51 6.64
N SER A 244 6.47 0.29 6.28
CA SER A 244 7.53 -0.42 7.01
C SER A 244 8.81 0.41 7.04
N PRO A 245 9.66 0.29 8.08
CA PRO A 245 10.85 1.12 8.23
C PRO A 245 11.77 1.08 7.01
N ARG A 246 11.83 -0.06 6.31
CA ARG A 246 12.61 -0.23 5.08
C ARG A 246 12.08 0.64 3.93
N ILE A 247 10.76 0.64 3.71
CA ILE A 247 10.13 1.45 2.66
C ILE A 247 10.26 2.94 3.01
N GLU A 248 10.02 3.31 4.27
CA GLU A 248 10.13 4.70 4.72
C GLU A 248 11.58 5.22 4.58
N ALA A 249 12.58 4.42 4.96
CA ALA A 249 13.99 4.78 4.81
C ALA A 249 14.38 4.99 3.35
N MET A 250 13.91 4.12 2.44
CA MET A 250 14.13 4.30 1.00
C MET A 250 13.48 5.58 0.47
N GLY A 251 12.24 5.86 0.88
CA GLY A 251 11.53 7.09 0.51
C GLY A 251 12.24 8.34 1.00
N LYS A 252 12.70 8.35 2.26
CA LYS A 252 13.48 9.46 2.83
C LYS A 252 14.77 9.69 2.07
N LEU A 253 15.53 8.63 1.78
CA LEU A 253 16.77 8.72 1.01
C LEU A 253 16.55 9.34 -0.38
N LEU A 254 15.47 8.94 -1.06
CA LEU A 254 15.10 9.51 -2.37
C LEU A 254 14.80 11.00 -2.23
N VAL A 255 13.97 11.39 -1.27
CA VAL A 255 13.60 12.80 -1.03
C VAL A 255 14.82 13.63 -0.66
N GLU A 256 15.68 13.15 0.22
CA GLU A 256 16.93 13.81 0.63
C GLU A 256 17.83 14.05 -0.58
N ARG A 257 17.99 13.04 -1.44
CA ARG A 257 18.79 13.18 -2.66
C ARG A 257 18.18 14.21 -3.61
N MET A 258 16.87 14.18 -3.85
CA MET A 258 16.21 15.16 -4.71
C MET A 258 16.39 16.59 -4.17
N ARG A 259 16.20 16.78 -2.85
CA ARG A 259 16.39 18.08 -2.19
C ARG A 259 17.83 18.59 -2.23
N SER A 260 18.82 17.70 -2.30
CA SER A 260 20.23 18.11 -2.42
C SER A 260 20.55 18.85 -3.73
N TYR A 261 19.71 18.69 -4.77
CA TYR A 261 19.81 19.42 -6.04
C TYR A 261 18.93 20.68 -6.08
N GLY A 262 18.15 20.95 -5.03
CA GLY A 262 17.25 22.10 -4.92
C GLY A 262 15.78 21.73 -4.71
N PRO A 263 14.87 22.72 -4.70
CA PRO A 263 13.43 22.48 -4.67
C PRO A 263 12.99 21.64 -5.88
N TYR A 264 12.03 20.75 -5.69
CA TYR A 264 11.51 19.89 -6.75
C TYR A 264 9.98 19.82 -6.70
N ILE A 265 9.39 19.47 -7.85
CA ILE A 265 7.96 19.20 -7.99
C ILE A 265 7.79 17.69 -8.12
N ALA A 266 6.86 17.12 -7.33
CA ALA A 266 6.44 15.74 -7.47
C ALA A 266 5.05 15.71 -8.13
N LEU A 267 4.92 14.93 -9.19
CA LEU A 267 3.67 14.75 -9.92
C LEU A 267 3.31 13.27 -9.92
N HIS A 268 2.13 12.94 -9.38
CA HIS A 268 1.58 11.59 -9.46
C HIS A 268 0.66 11.51 -10.67
N LEU A 269 1.19 10.99 -11.78
CA LEU A 269 0.44 10.75 -13.00
C LEU A 269 -0.19 9.36 -12.91
N ARG A 270 -1.51 9.31 -12.94
CA ARG A 270 -2.28 8.07 -12.96
C ARG A 270 -2.79 7.82 -14.38
N TYR A 271 -2.02 7.05 -15.14
CA TYR A 271 -2.21 6.79 -16.57
C TYR A 271 -2.42 5.29 -16.84
N GLU A 272 -3.30 4.67 -16.07
CA GLU A 272 -3.70 3.28 -16.24
C GLU A 272 -4.88 3.18 -17.24
N LYS A 273 -4.98 2.06 -17.98
CA LYS A 273 -6.02 1.84 -19.00
C LYS A 273 -7.43 2.06 -18.45
N ASP A 274 -7.68 1.62 -17.21
CA ASP A 274 -8.95 1.80 -16.50
C ASP A 274 -9.25 3.29 -16.24
N MET A 275 -8.25 4.09 -15.88
CA MET A 275 -8.44 5.53 -15.67
C MET A 275 -8.67 6.28 -16.99
N LEU A 276 -8.03 5.85 -18.08
CA LEU A 276 -8.20 6.46 -19.40
C LEU A 276 -9.57 6.14 -20.00
N SER A 277 -10.05 4.91 -19.87
CA SER A 277 -11.38 4.54 -20.33
C SER A 277 -12.46 5.37 -19.62
N PHE A 278 -12.29 5.66 -18.32
CA PHE A 278 -13.21 6.57 -17.58
C PHE A 278 -13.12 8.04 -18.03
N SER A 279 -12.00 8.48 -18.57
CA SER A 279 -11.84 9.88 -19.02
C SER A 279 -12.52 10.15 -20.36
N GLY A 280 -12.88 9.11 -21.12
CA GLY A 280 -13.37 9.24 -22.50
C GLY A 280 -12.34 9.86 -23.46
N CYS A 281 -11.07 9.95 -23.04
CA CYS A 281 -10.02 10.56 -23.83
C CYS A 281 -9.47 9.53 -24.84
N THR A 282 -9.75 9.75 -26.12
CA THR A 282 -9.25 8.92 -27.22
C THR A 282 -7.93 9.44 -27.81
N HIS A 283 -7.33 10.46 -27.18
CA HIS A 283 -6.13 11.10 -27.68
C HIS A 283 -4.93 10.13 -27.62
N GLY A 284 -4.43 9.75 -28.80
CA GLY A 284 -3.33 8.79 -28.94
C GLY A 284 -3.76 7.33 -29.05
N LEU A 285 -5.06 7.03 -29.00
CA LEU A 285 -5.61 5.69 -29.28
C LEU A 285 -5.84 5.49 -30.78
N SER A 286 -5.74 4.24 -31.25
CA SER A 286 -6.27 3.85 -32.55
C SER A 286 -7.81 3.84 -32.55
N LEU A 287 -8.43 3.81 -33.73
CA LEU A 287 -9.90 3.75 -33.86
C LEU A 287 -10.48 2.50 -33.16
N ASP A 288 -9.80 1.35 -33.29
CA ASP A 288 -10.25 0.09 -32.66
C ASP A 288 -10.14 0.15 -31.13
N GLU A 289 -9.10 0.80 -30.58
CA GLU A 289 -8.90 0.97 -29.13
C GLU A 289 -9.88 2.00 -28.52
N ALA A 290 -10.32 2.98 -29.31
CA ALA A 290 -11.29 3.98 -28.90
C ALA A 290 -12.73 3.42 -28.82
N ASP A 291 -13.02 2.37 -29.59
CA ASP A 291 -14.32 1.67 -29.63
C ASP A 291 -14.37 0.44 -28.69
N GLU A 292 -13.30 0.11 -27.96
CA GLU A 292 -13.34 -0.92 -26.91
C GLU A 292 -14.21 -0.43 -25.72
N PRO A 293 -15.23 -1.22 -25.30
CA PRO A 293 -16.20 -0.83 -24.28
C PRO A 293 -15.66 -0.79 -22.83
#